data_AF-A0A862PT10-F1
#
_entry.id   AF-A0A862PT10-F1
#
_cell.length_a   1.000
_cell.length_b   1.000
_cell.length_c   1.000
_cell.angle_alpha   90.00
_cell.angle_beta   90.00
_cell.angle_gamma   90.00
#
_symmetry.space_group_name_H-M   'P 1'
#
loop_
_entity.id
_entity.type
_entity.pdbx_description
1 polymer ?
#
loop_
_entity_poly.entity_id
_entity_poly.type
_entity_poly.pdbx_seq_one_letter_code
_entity_poly.pdbx_strand_id
1 'polypeptide(L)'
;ISYCLVIYYMKMKSFTSGMVTILLNRLGDIGLLLIMGLMTYYGSWNLSFYKMNEFMMIYILLMAFTKSAQIPFSTWLPMAMMAPTPVSSLVHSSTLVTAGIYLLIRYVNLLDFNYKNYIMLISSLTMLFAGLVANFELDLKKVVAYSTLSQLGFMMSMLSIGSTELVFLHLFIHAMFKSLMFMCVGSYIHYMYSNQDIRMYYGMYYIYPMKSMILIFSILSLGGFPLMNG
;
A
#
# COMPACT_ATOMS: atom_id res chain seq x y z
N ILE A 1 -15.85 -1.30 -5.09
CA ILE A 1 -15.79 0.08 -4.54
C ILE A 1 -14.57 0.82 -5.09
N SER A 2 -13.35 0.31 -4.90
CA SER A 2 -12.11 0.94 -5.42
C SER A 2 -12.17 1.31 -6.91
N TYR A 3 -12.63 0.41 -7.79
CA TYR A 3 -12.75 0.69 -9.22
C TYR A 3 -13.64 1.88 -9.56
N CYS A 4 -14.86 1.92 -9.01
CA CYS A 4 -15.80 3.00 -9.27
C CYS A 4 -15.23 4.36 -8.84
N LEU A 5 -14.46 4.36 -7.75
CA LEU A 5 -13.80 5.57 -7.24
C LEU A 5 -12.60 6.00 -8.10
N VAL A 6 -11.86 5.06 -8.71
CA VAL A 6 -10.76 5.38 -9.65
C VAL A 6 -11.30 5.99 -10.95
N ILE A 7 -12.45 5.53 -11.42
CA ILE A 7 -13.07 5.96 -12.68
C ILE A 7 -13.90 7.24 -12.53
N TYR A 8 -13.95 7.85 -11.35
CA TYR A 8 -14.79 9.01 -11.05
C TYR A 8 -14.74 10.13 -12.11
N TYR A 9 -13.57 10.45 -12.67
CA TYR A 9 -13.42 11.51 -13.67
C TYR A 9 -13.78 11.11 -15.12
N MET A 10 -14.12 9.84 -15.38
CA MET A 10 -14.57 9.33 -16.70
C MET A 10 -13.66 9.69 -17.90
N LYS A 11 -12.35 9.86 -17.67
CA LYS A 11 -11.34 10.09 -18.74
C LYS A 11 -10.78 8.75 -19.22
N MET A 12 -10.35 8.65 -20.48
CA MET A 12 -9.75 7.42 -21.02
C MET A 12 -8.58 6.91 -20.16
N LYS A 13 -7.72 7.81 -19.69
CA LYS A 13 -6.61 7.47 -18.79
C LYS A 13 -7.06 6.95 -17.41
N SER A 14 -8.22 7.37 -16.90
CA SER A 14 -8.77 6.82 -15.64
C SER A 14 -9.47 5.48 -15.85
N PHE A 15 -10.02 5.23 -17.04
CA PHE A 15 -10.57 3.91 -17.39
C PHE A 15 -9.47 2.86 -17.50
N THR A 16 -8.35 3.16 -18.16
CA THR A 16 -7.24 2.22 -18.29
C THR A 16 -6.61 1.92 -16.93
N SER A 17 -6.39 2.93 -16.08
CA SER A 17 -5.88 2.71 -14.73
C SER A 17 -6.86 1.92 -13.87
N GLY A 18 -8.16 2.24 -13.94
CA GLY A 18 -9.22 1.47 -13.28
C GLY A 18 -9.19 -0.01 -13.69
N MET A 19 -9.07 -0.31 -14.98
CA MET A 19 -9.02 -1.68 -15.47
C MET A 19 -7.80 -2.45 -14.95
N VAL A 20 -6.62 -1.84 -14.99
CA VAL A 20 -5.38 -2.43 -14.42
C VAL A 20 -5.55 -2.73 -12.93
N THR A 21 -6.15 -1.81 -12.16
CA THR A 21 -6.37 -2.02 -10.72
C THR A 21 -7.36 -3.13 -10.42
N ILE A 22 -8.43 -3.32 -11.22
CA ILE A 22 -9.33 -4.47 -11.04
C ILE A 22 -8.59 -5.76 -11.35
N LEU A 23 -7.96 -5.83 -12.52
CA LEU A 23 -7.38 -7.09 -13.02
C LEU A 23 -6.34 -7.64 -12.05
N LEU A 24 -5.43 -6.77 -11.58
CA LEU A 24 -4.39 -7.17 -10.63
C LEU A 24 -4.98 -7.55 -9.26
N ASN A 25 -6.01 -6.84 -8.79
CA ASN A 25 -6.69 -7.20 -7.54
C ASN A 25 -7.48 -8.52 -7.65
N ARG A 26 -8.06 -8.82 -8.82
CA ARG A 26 -8.80 -10.06 -9.09
C ARG A 26 -7.88 -11.27 -9.12
N LEU A 27 -6.64 -11.12 -9.59
CA LEU A 27 -5.64 -12.19 -9.49
C LEU A 27 -5.46 -12.61 -8.02
N GLY A 28 -5.37 -11.65 -7.10
CA GLY A 28 -5.32 -11.93 -5.66
C GLY A 28 -6.55 -12.67 -5.12
N ASP A 29 -7.74 -12.26 -5.57
CA ASP A 29 -9.00 -12.88 -5.14
C ASP A 29 -9.12 -14.35 -5.58
N ILE A 30 -8.47 -14.75 -6.69
CA ILE A 30 -8.40 -16.16 -7.12
C ILE A 30 -7.70 -17.00 -6.04
N GLY A 31 -6.64 -16.49 -5.42
CA GLY A 31 -5.96 -17.16 -4.31
C GLY A 31 -6.90 -17.43 -3.13
N LEU A 32 -7.69 -16.42 -2.73
CA LEU A 32 -8.68 -16.57 -1.67
C LEU A 32 -9.75 -17.61 -2.01
N LEU A 33 -10.27 -17.59 -3.24
CA LEU A 33 -11.29 -18.56 -3.69
C LEU A 33 -10.75 -19.99 -3.71
N LEU A 34 -9.50 -20.19 -4.15
CA LEU A 34 -8.85 -21.50 -4.14
C LEU A 34 -8.64 -22.02 -2.71
N ILE A 35 -8.27 -21.16 -1.76
CA ILE A 35 -8.16 -21.52 -0.34
C ILE A 35 -9.52 -21.96 0.20
N MET A 36 -10.58 -21.19 -0.05
CA MET A 36 -11.93 -21.55 0.41
C MET A 36 -12.37 -22.89 -0.19
N GLY A 37 -12.08 -23.14 -1.47
CA GLY A 37 -12.33 -24.42 -2.11
C GLY A 37 -11.57 -25.57 -1.44
N LEU A 38 -10.27 -25.41 -1.18
CA LEU A 38 -9.48 -26.43 -0.46
C LEU A 38 -10.00 -26.65 0.97
N MET A 39 -10.46 -25.60 1.65
CA MET A 39 -10.98 -25.69 3.01
C MET A 39 -12.31 -26.43 3.12
N THR A 40 -13.08 -26.52 2.04
CA THR A 40 -14.29 -27.38 2.05
C THR A 40 -13.96 -28.85 2.26
N TYR A 41 -12.77 -29.32 1.84
CA TYR A 41 -12.31 -30.69 2.11
C TYR A 41 -12.08 -30.95 3.60
N TYR A 42 -11.62 -29.94 4.34
CA TYR A 42 -11.35 -30.02 5.76
C TYR A 42 -12.59 -29.81 6.64
N GLY A 43 -13.72 -29.40 6.05
CA GLY A 43 -15.01 -29.23 6.72
C GLY A 43 -15.20 -27.92 7.48
N SER A 44 -14.17 -27.07 7.62
CA SER A 44 -14.31 -25.72 8.17
C SER A 44 -13.38 -24.72 7.49
N TRP A 45 -13.75 -23.43 7.52
CA TRP A 45 -12.95 -22.34 6.92
C TRP A 45 -11.94 -21.70 7.89
N ASN A 46 -11.83 -22.25 9.09
CA ASN A 46 -10.95 -21.73 10.11
C ASN A 46 -9.51 -22.21 9.88
N LEU A 47 -8.75 -21.41 9.11
CA LEU A 47 -7.34 -21.62 8.78
C LEU A 47 -6.42 -21.83 10.01
N SER A 48 -6.81 -21.39 11.21
CA SER A 48 -6.02 -21.55 12.43
C SER A 48 -5.97 -22.98 12.97
N PHE A 49 -6.95 -23.82 12.62
CA PHE A 49 -7.04 -25.19 13.16
C PHE A 49 -6.26 -26.21 12.33
N TYR A 50 -5.90 -25.87 11.09
CA TYR A 50 -5.28 -26.80 10.16
C TYR A 50 -3.81 -26.45 9.94
N LYS A 51 -2.99 -27.49 9.78
CA LYS A 51 -1.63 -27.31 9.27
C LYS A 51 -1.72 -26.90 7.80
N MET A 52 -0.99 -25.86 7.42
CA MET A 52 -1.02 -25.34 6.06
C MET A 52 -0.32 -26.30 5.11
N ASN A 53 -1.03 -26.69 4.04
CA ASN A 53 -0.40 -27.36 2.89
C ASN A 53 0.37 -26.33 2.04
N GLU A 54 1.38 -26.77 1.30
CA GLU A 54 2.17 -25.91 0.41
C GLU A 54 1.29 -25.09 -0.56
N PHE A 55 0.25 -25.70 -1.12
CA PHE A 55 -0.70 -24.98 -1.99
C PHE A 55 -1.43 -23.84 -1.26
N MET A 56 -1.87 -24.06 -0.02
CA MET A 56 -2.54 -23.00 0.76
C MET A 56 -1.58 -21.85 1.05
N MET A 57 -0.32 -22.16 1.33
CA MET A 57 0.73 -21.16 1.57
C MET A 57 0.95 -20.29 0.35
N ILE A 58 1.09 -20.91 -0.83
CA ILE A 58 1.26 -20.20 -2.10
C ILE A 58 0.06 -19.29 -2.38
N TYR A 59 -1.17 -19.76 -2.16
CA TYR A 59 -2.37 -18.95 -2.40
C TYR A 59 -2.51 -17.78 -1.40
N ILE A 60 -2.13 -17.99 -0.13
CA ILE A 60 -2.10 -16.92 0.87
C ILE A 60 -1.09 -15.85 0.46
N LEU A 61 0.10 -16.26 0.01
CA LEU A 61 1.14 -15.35 -0.46
C LEU A 61 0.70 -14.59 -1.72
N LEU A 62 0.06 -15.27 -2.67
CA LEU A 62 -0.45 -14.65 -3.89
C LEU A 62 -1.49 -13.57 -3.57
N MET A 63 -2.43 -13.87 -2.66
CA MET A 63 -3.41 -12.88 -2.20
C MET A 63 -2.73 -11.72 -1.46
N ALA A 64 -1.79 -12.02 -0.56
CA ALA A 64 -1.11 -11.01 0.22
C ALA A 64 -0.29 -10.06 -0.67
N PHE A 65 0.54 -10.59 -1.57
CA PHE A 65 1.42 -9.80 -2.45
C PHE A 65 0.66 -8.95 -3.46
N THR A 66 -0.45 -9.46 -4.02
CA THR A 66 -1.28 -8.67 -4.94
C THR A 66 -1.95 -7.50 -4.23
N LYS A 67 -2.56 -7.74 -3.05
CA LYS A 67 -3.22 -6.69 -2.26
C LYS A 67 -2.26 -5.70 -1.63
N SER A 68 -1.07 -6.12 -1.18
CA SER A 68 -0.05 -5.22 -0.62
C SER A 68 0.88 -4.61 -1.67
N ALA A 69 0.54 -4.75 -2.95
CA ALA A 69 1.26 -4.19 -4.10
C ALA A 69 2.76 -4.56 -4.11
N GLN A 70 3.13 -5.78 -3.73
CA GLN A 70 4.52 -6.21 -3.79
C GLN A 70 4.95 -6.48 -5.24
N ILE A 71 6.25 -6.42 -5.55
CA ILE A 71 6.79 -6.83 -6.86
C ILE A 71 6.43 -8.32 -7.06
N PRO A 72 5.86 -8.71 -8.21
CA PRO A 72 5.71 -7.96 -9.47
C PRO A 72 4.41 -7.14 -9.61
N PHE A 73 3.48 -7.27 -8.67
CA PHE A 73 2.15 -6.64 -8.69
C PHE A 73 2.12 -5.19 -8.18
N SER A 74 3.26 -4.47 -8.16
CA SER A 74 3.34 -3.12 -7.60
C SER A 74 2.71 -2.03 -8.49
N THR A 75 2.52 -2.31 -9.77
CA THR A 75 2.16 -1.33 -10.80
C THR A 75 0.77 -0.71 -10.63
N TRP A 76 -0.17 -1.42 -10.00
CA TRP A 76 -1.54 -0.91 -9.86
C TRP A 76 -1.64 0.27 -8.89
N LEU A 77 -0.78 0.34 -7.87
CA LEU A 77 -0.88 1.35 -6.82
C LEU A 77 -0.55 2.77 -7.34
N PRO A 78 0.57 3.00 -8.06
CA PRO A 78 0.81 4.31 -8.69
C PRO A 78 -0.23 4.68 -9.74
N MET A 79 -0.73 3.69 -10.51
CA MET A 79 -1.79 3.89 -11.50
C MET A 79 -3.13 4.33 -10.86
N ALA A 80 -3.44 3.83 -9.66
CA ALA A 80 -4.66 4.18 -8.93
C ALA A 80 -4.73 5.65 -8.50
N MET A 81 -3.60 6.37 -8.51
CA MET A 81 -3.53 7.79 -8.14
C MET A 81 -4.19 8.75 -9.13
N MET A 82 -4.78 8.21 -10.22
CA MET A 82 -5.69 8.96 -11.07
C MET A 82 -7.02 9.31 -10.36
N ALA A 83 -7.35 8.57 -9.30
CA ALA A 83 -8.48 8.86 -8.41
C ALA A 83 -8.38 10.27 -7.79
N PRO A 84 -9.51 10.83 -7.32
CA PRO A 84 -9.50 12.06 -6.53
C PRO A 84 -8.68 11.87 -5.24
N THR A 85 -8.04 12.94 -4.78
CA THR A 85 -7.14 12.96 -3.62
C THR A 85 -7.75 12.41 -2.31
N PRO A 86 -9.03 12.67 -1.95
CA PRO A 86 -9.63 12.05 -0.77
C PRO A 86 -9.85 10.53 -0.92
N VAL A 87 -10.02 10.03 -2.13
CA VAL A 87 -10.10 8.58 -2.38
C VAL A 87 -8.73 7.95 -2.18
N SER A 88 -7.66 8.57 -2.69
CA SER A 88 -6.30 8.07 -2.46
C SER A 88 -5.92 8.05 -0.99
N SER A 89 -6.36 9.03 -0.19
CA SER A 89 -6.07 9.08 1.26
C SER A 89 -6.79 8.02 2.10
N LEU A 90 -7.88 7.44 1.58
CA LEU A 90 -8.67 6.45 2.32
C LEU A 90 -8.45 5.05 1.75
N VAL A 91 -8.70 4.88 0.45
CA VAL A 91 -8.71 3.55 -0.16
C VAL A 91 -7.29 3.04 -0.36
N HIS A 92 -6.41 3.89 -0.90
CA HIS A 92 -5.10 3.46 -1.39
C HIS A 92 -3.96 3.63 -0.39
N SER A 93 -4.17 4.29 0.75
CA SER A 93 -3.15 4.42 1.80
C SER A 93 -3.47 3.65 3.08
N SER A 94 -4.73 3.55 3.50
CA SER A 94 -5.08 3.02 4.83
C SER A 94 -5.84 1.71 4.84
N THR A 95 -6.60 1.38 3.79
CA THR A 95 -7.54 0.24 3.84
C THR A 95 -7.25 -0.88 2.84
N LEU A 96 -7.10 -0.58 1.54
CA LEU A 96 -7.00 -1.63 0.53
C LEU A 96 -5.63 -2.31 0.55
N VAL A 97 -4.57 -1.52 0.69
CA VAL A 97 -3.19 -2.03 0.60
C VAL A 97 -2.73 -2.71 1.89
N THR A 98 -3.26 -2.26 3.02
CA THR A 98 -3.00 -2.81 4.35
C THR A 98 -3.72 -4.15 4.58
N ALA A 99 -4.79 -4.45 3.83
CA ALA A 99 -5.53 -5.71 3.96
C ALA A 99 -4.65 -6.95 3.69
N GLY A 100 -3.72 -6.89 2.73
CA GLY A 100 -2.78 -7.98 2.45
C GLY A 100 -1.81 -8.23 3.61
N ILE A 101 -1.31 -7.15 4.21
CA ILE A 101 -0.42 -7.20 5.39
C ILE A 101 -1.18 -7.73 6.60
N TYR A 102 -2.41 -7.25 6.83
CA TYR A 102 -3.25 -7.70 7.92
C TYR A 102 -3.58 -9.19 7.85
N LEU A 103 -3.84 -9.71 6.64
CA LEU A 103 -4.03 -11.16 6.43
C LEU A 103 -2.79 -11.93 6.88
N LEU A 104 -1.59 -11.47 6.49
CA LEU A 104 -0.35 -12.11 6.91
C LEU A 104 -0.13 -12.00 8.41
N ILE A 105 -0.41 -10.86 9.06
CA ILE A 105 -0.32 -10.74 10.53
C ILE A 105 -1.06 -11.89 11.22
N ARG A 106 -2.24 -12.28 10.73
CA ARG A 106 -3.04 -13.37 11.31
C ARG A 106 -2.45 -14.77 11.10
N TYR A 107 -1.74 -15.00 10.00
CA TYR A 107 -1.29 -16.34 9.57
C TYR A 107 0.23 -16.51 9.50
N VAL A 108 1.02 -15.48 9.86
CA VAL A 108 2.50 -15.51 9.82
C VAL A 108 3.08 -16.63 10.69
N ASN A 109 2.43 -16.98 11.81
CA ASN A 109 2.88 -18.07 12.67
C ASN A 109 2.70 -19.45 12.02
N LEU A 110 1.81 -19.58 11.04
CA LEU A 110 1.59 -20.81 10.27
C LEU A 110 2.55 -20.90 9.07
N LEU A 111 3.33 -19.84 8.79
CA LEU A 111 4.27 -19.83 7.68
C LEU A 111 5.59 -20.51 8.04
N ASP A 112 6.05 -21.44 7.19
CA ASP A 112 7.37 -22.04 7.32
C ASP A 112 8.48 -21.01 7.08
N PHE A 113 9.67 -21.30 7.62
CA PHE A 113 10.83 -20.40 7.55
C PHE A 113 11.25 -20.09 6.11
N ASN A 114 11.17 -21.06 5.19
CA ASN A 114 11.51 -20.84 3.78
C ASN A 114 10.61 -19.76 3.14
N TYR A 115 9.29 -19.81 3.40
CA TYR A 115 8.36 -18.81 2.88
C TYR A 115 8.59 -17.43 3.52
N LYS A 116 8.97 -17.37 4.79
CA LYS A 116 9.37 -16.10 5.44
C LYS A 116 10.59 -15.48 4.74
N ASN A 117 11.61 -16.27 4.40
CA ASN A 117 12.77 -15.78 3.64
C ASN A 117 12.39 -15.27 2.25
N TYR A 118 11.45 -15.94 1.55
CA TYR A 118 10.94 -15.45 0.27
C TYR A 118 10.19 -14.11 0.42
N ILE A 119 9.35 -13.95 1.45
CA ILE A 119 8.70 -12.67 1.76
C ILE A 119 9.74 -11.59 2.01
N MET A 120 10.78 -11.88 2.80
CA MET A 120 11.85 -10.93 3.11
C MET A 120 12.57 -10.44 1.85
N LEU A 121 12.91 -11.37 0.95
CA LEU A 121 13.61 -11.04 -0.29
C LEU A 121 12.73 -10.19 -1.22
N ILE A 122 11.47 -10.59 -1.44
CA ILE A 122 10.56 -9.82 -2.30
C ILE A 122 10.31 -8.44 -1.70
N SER A 123 10.02 -8.36 -0.40
CA SER A 123 9.69 -7.12 0.28
C SER A 123 10.85 -6.11 0.29
N SER A 124 12.08 -6.56 0.53
CA SER A 124 13.27 -5.70 0.44
C SER A 124 13.48 -5.16 -0.98
N LEU A 125 13.27 -5.99 -2.01
CA LEU A 125 13.31 -5.53 -3.41
C LEU A 125 12.22 -4.49 -3.70
N THR A 126 11.01 -4.67 -3.16
CA THR A 126 9.93 -3.68 -3.34
C THR A 126 10.27 -2.33 -2.70
N MET A 127 10.85 -2.36 -1.51
CA MET A 127 11.23 -1.17 -0.78
C MET A 127 12.29 -0.37 -1.55
N LEU A 128 13.32 -1.06 -2.05
CA LEU A 128 14.38 -0.45 -2.86
C LEU A 128 13.86 0.10 -4.17
N PHE A 129 13.06 -0.69 -4.91
CA PHE A 129 12.48 -0.26 -6.18
C PHE A 129 11.59 0.98 -6.00
N ALA A 130 10.72 0.97 -5.00
CA ALA A 130 9.83 2.08 -4.69
C ALA A 130 10.61 3.37 -4.37
N GLY A 131 11.67 3.25 -3.56
CA GLY A 131 12.53 4.38 -3.21
C GLY A 131 13.28 4.95 -4.43
N LEU A 132 13.82 4.09 -5.29
CA LEU A 132 14.52 4.53 -6.50
C LEU A 132 13.58 5.24 -7.48
N VAL A 133 12.40 4.67 -7.75
CA VAL A 133 11.44 5.25 -8.70
C VAL A 133 10.87 6.57 -8.17
N ALA A 134 10.62 6.68 -6.86
CA ALA A 134 10.12 7.92 -6.26
C ALA A 134 11.01 9.14 -6.54
N ASN A 135 12.34 8.95 -6.63
CA ASN A 135 13.28 10.04 -6.89
C ASN A 135 13.20 10.61 -8.31
N PHE A 136 12.70 9.82 -9.26
CA PHE A 136 12.59 10.23 -10.68
C PHE A 136 11.17 10.68 -11.06
N GLU A 137 10.20 10.56 -10.16
CA GLU A 137 8.81 10.93 -10.42
C GLU A 137 8.56 12.41 -10.20
N LEU A 138 7.81 13.02 -11.12
CA LEU A 138 7.48 14.45 -11.09
C LEU A 138 6.07 14.73 -10.55
N ASP A 139 5.19 13.72 -10.51
CA ASP A 139 3.83 13.86 -10.00
C ASP A 139 3.80 13.71 -8.47
N LEU A 140 3.36 14.75 -7.74
CA LEU A 140 3.30 14.73 -6.27
C LEU A 140 2.53 13.52 -5.72
N LYS A 141 1.37 13.19 -6.29
CA LYS A 141 0.57 12.04 -5.83
C LYS A 141 1.29 10.71 -6.01
N LYS A 142 2.04 10.55 -7.11
CA LYS A 142 2.80 9.33 -7.36
C LYS A 142 3.98 9.22 -6.41
N VAL A 143 4.67 10.32 -6.09
CA VAL A 143 5.74 10.29 -5.06
C VAL A 143 5.19 9.84 -3.70
N VAL A 144 4.03 10.36 -3.28
CA VAL A 144 3.38 9.89 -2.04
C VAL A 144 2.97 8.41 -2.16
N ALA A 145 2.50 7.97 -3.33
CA ALA A 145 2.17 6.58 -3.59
C ALA A 145 3.40 5.65 -3.51
N TYR A 146 4.51 5.98 -4.14
CA TYR A 146 5.75 5.21 -4.05
C TYR A 146 6.29 5.19 -2.62
N SER A 147 6.14 6.26 -1.86
CA SER A 147 6.49 6.23 -0.42
C SER A 147 5.51 5.41 0.44
N THR A 148 4.29 5.10 -0.03
CA THR A 148 3.46 4.06 0.63
C THR A 148 3.97 2.67 0.26
N LEU A 149 4.32 2.46 -1.01
CA LEU A 149 4.87 1.20 -1.51
C LEU A 149 6.13 0.80 -0.75
N SER A 150 7.04 1.75 -0.50
CA SER A 150 8.26 1.49 0.28
C SER A 150 7.98 1.12 1.73
N GLN A 151 7.05 1.81 2.39
CA GLN A 151 6.65 1.54 3.78
C GLN A 151 5.92 0.19 3.93
N LEU A 152 5.13 -0.20 2.94
CA LEU A 152 4.49 -1.51 2.91
C LEU A 152 5.53 -2.62 2.69
N GLY A 153 6.53 -2.40 1.83
CA GLY A 153 7.69 -3.28 1.71
C GLY A 153 8.43 -3.43 3.05
N PHE A 154 8.66 -2.32 3.77
CA PHE A 154 9.25 -2.36 5.11
C PHE A 154 8.40 -3.17 6.10
N MET A 155 7.08 -2.95 6.16
CA MET A 155 6.17 -3.75 7.00
C MET A 155 6.24 -5.24 6.68
N MET A 156 6.27 -5.62 5.40
CA MET A 156 6.37 -7.02 4.99
C MET A 156 7.71 -7.65 5.37
N SER A 157 8.81 -6.88 5.31
CA SER A 157 10.12 -7.34 5.78
C SER A 157 10.12 -7.58 7.30
N MET A 158 9.50 -6.70 8.09
CA MET A 158 9.36 -6.90 9.54
C MET A 158 8.48 -8.12 9.87
N LEU A 159 7.39 -8.35 9.11
CA LEU A 159 6.59 -9.57 9.27
C LEU A 159 7.39 -10.84 9.04
N SER A 160 8.32 -10.83 8.09
CA SER A 160 9.15 -12.01 7.81
C SER A 160 10.07 -12.39 8.96
N ILE A 161 10.53 -11.39 9.73
CA ILE A 161 11.35 -11.58 10.94
C ILE A 161 10.48 -12.09 12.12
N GLY A 162 9.16 -11.92 12.05
CA GLY A 162 8.20 -12.41 13.03
C GLY A 162 7.70 -11.37 14.02
N SER A 163 8.04 -10.08 13.85
CA SER A 163 7.61 -8.98 14.73
C SER A 163 6.20 -8.48 14.41
N THR A 164 5.19 -9.33 14.61
CA THR A 164 3.79 -9.04 14.25
C THR A 164 3.20 -7.82 14.98
N GLU A 165 3.51 -7.64 16.26
CA GLU A 165 3.03 -6.50 17.07
C GLU A 165 3.56 -5.16 16.56
N LEU A 166 4.85 -5.10 16.23
CA LEU A 166 5.49 -3.90 15.67
C LEU A 166 4.89 -3.53 14.32
N VAL A 167 4.63 -4.52 13.47
CA VAL A 167 4.00 -4.27 12.16
C VAL A 167 2.59 -3.74 12.32
N PHE A 168 1.81 -4.30 13.24
CA PHE A 168 0.46 -3.82 13.50
C PHE A 168 0.48 -2.36 13.95
N LEU A 169 1.36 -2.01 14.90
CA LEU A 169 1.54 -0.64 15.37
C LEU A 169 1.97 0.29 14.22
N HIS A 170 2.97 -0.11 13.42
CA HIS A 170 3.42 0.68 12.26
C HIS A 170 2.32 0.89 11.23
N LEU A 171 1.45 -0.09 11.02
CA LEU A 171 0.32 0.02 10.10
C LEU A 171 -0.65 1.15 10.51
N PHE A 172 -0.95 1.29 11.81
CA PHE A 172 -1.77 2.40 12.31
C PHE A 172 -1.10 3.75 12.12
N ILE A 173 0.16 3.86 12.53
CA ILE A 173 0.97 5.08 12.40
C ILE A 173 1.02 5.51 10.93
N HIS A 174 1.36 4.59 10.04
CA HIS A 174 1.42 4.81 8.61
C HIS A 174 0.08 5.28 8.06
N ALA A 175 -1.04 4.64 8.43
CA ALA A 175 -2.37 5.02 7.96
C ALA A 175 -2.71 6.47 8.34
N MET A 176 -2.42 6.88 9.58
CA MET A 176 -2.65 8.25 10.06
C MET A 176 -1.80 9.26 9.29
N PHE A 177 -0.47 9.09 9.26
CA PHE A 177 0.42 10.07 8.64
C PHE A 177 0.33 10.12 7.12
N LYS A 178 0.08 8.98 6.44
CA LYS A 178 -0.17 8.99 5.00
C LYS A 178 -1.48 9.69 4.65
N SER A 179 -2.54 9.50 5.43
CA SER A 179 -3.81 10.20 5.18
C SER A 179 -3.64 11.72 5.31
N LEU A 180 -2.90 12.17 6.33
CA LEU A 180 -2.53 13.58 6.52
C LEU A 180 -1.74 14.14 5.32
N MET A 181 -0.74 13.40 4.82
CA MET A 181 0.02 13.81 3.64
C MET A 181 -0.85 13.92 2.39
N PHE A 182 -1.69 12.92 2.10
CA PHE A 182 -2.57 12.97 0.92
C PHE A 182 -3.58 14.11 1.00
N MET A 183 -4.09 14.46 2.19
CA MET A 183 -4.96 15.62 2.37
C MET A 183 -4.21 16.94 2.13
N CYS A 184 -2.99 17.08 2.67
CA CYS A 184 -2.16 18.27 2.44
C CYS A 184 -1.84 18.45 0.95
N VAL A 185 -1.36 17.38 0.30
CA VAL A 185 -1.10 17.35 -1.15
C VAL A 185 -2.37 17.62 -1.96
N GLY A 186 -3.51 17.06 -1.54
CA GLY A 186 -4.79 17.33 -2.20
C GLY A 186 -5.18 18.81 -2.15
N SER A 187 -4.93 19.46 -1.02
CA SER A 187 -5.19 20.90 -0.87
C SER A 187 -4.25 21.76 -1.73
N TYR A 188 -3.00 21.34 -1.93
CA TYR A 188 -2.04 21.99 -2.82
C TYR A 188 -2.43 21.86 -4.29
N ILE A 189 -2.86 20.66 -4.70
CA ILE A 189 -3.35 20.41 -6.07
C ILE A 189 -4.59 21.26 -6.36
N HIS A 190 -5.49 21.39 -5.39
CA HIS A 190 -6.67 22.24 -5.55
C HIS A 190 -6.29 23.72 -5.71
N TYR A 191 -5.32 24.20 -4.92
CA TYR A 191 -4.84 25.59 -5.05
C TYR A 191 -4.16 25.86 -6.39
N MET A 192 -3.41 24.89 -6.92
CA MET A 192 -2.69 24.99 -8.20
C MET A 192 -3.55 24.61 -9.41
N TYR A 193 -4.86 24.81 -9.35
CA TYR A 193 -5.79 24.52 -10.45
C TYR A 193 -5.60 23.13 -11.06
N SER A 194 -5.44 22.10 -10.22
CA SER A 194 -5.24 20.70 -10.58
C SER A 194 -3.87 20.28 -11.16
N ASN A 195 -2.89 21.17 -11.20
CA ASN A 195 -1.52 20.83 -11.59
C ASN A 195 -0.84 19.95 -10.53
N GLN A 196 -0.20 18.84 -10.92
CA GLN A 196 0.43 17.88 -10.00
C GLN A 196 1.97 17.89 -10.04
N ASP A 197 2.55 18.62 -11.00
CA ASP A 197 4.00 18.70 -11.21
C ASP A 197 4.71 19.37 -10.03
N ILE A 198 5.60 18.63 -9.36
CA ILE A 198 6.41 19.07 -8.19
C ILE A 198 7.16 20.37 -8.47
N ARG A 199 7.63 20.56 -9.71
CA ARG A 199 8.39 21.75 -10.15
C ARG A 199 7.60 23.06 -10.06
N MET A 200 6.28 23.02 -9.91
CA MET A 200 5.47 24.24 -9.80
C MET A 200 5.21 24.63 -8.33
N TYR A 201 5.67 23.83 -7.36
CA TYR A 201 5.35 24.01 -5.93
C TYR A 201 6.43 24.79 -5.14
N TYR A 202 7.37 25.44 -5.82
CA TYR A 202 8.37 26.28 -5.15
C TYR A 202 7.69 27.42 -4.37
N GLY A 203 8.15 27.67 -3.15
CA GLY A 203 7.64 28.76 -2.31
C GLY A 203 6.27 28.51 -1.64
N MET A 204 5.70 27.30 -1.75
CA MET A 204 4.41 26.97 -1.12
C MET A 204 4.37 27.18 0.39
N TYR A 205 5.52 27.06 1.05
CA TYR A 205 5.65 27.35 2.48
C TYR A 205 5.23 28.78 2.83
N TYR A 206 5.57 29.76 1.98
CA TYR A 206 5.23 31.17 2.23
C TYR A 206 3.74 31.47 1.96
N ILE A 207 3.10 30.69 1.09
CA ILE A 207 1.70 30.89 0.71
C ILE A 207 0.77 30.17 1.69
N TYR A 208 1.09 28.92 2.05
CA TYR A 208 0.30 28.07 2.95
C TYR A 208 1.15 27.52 4.11
N PRO A 209 1.58 28.38 5.06
CA PRO A 209 2.52 27.99 6.11
C PRO A 209 1.98 26.86 6.98
N MET A 210 0.73 26.94 7.44
CA MET A 210 0.14 25.90 8.31
C MET A 210 0.12 24.52 7.65
N LYS A 211 -0.32 24.42 6.39
CA LYS A 211 -0.36 23.14 5.66
C LYS A 211 1.03 22.59 5.39
N SER A 212 1.99 23.48 5.11
CA SER A 212 3.38 23.08 4.90
C SER A 212 4.04 22.57 6.18
N MET A 213 3.73 23.15 7.34
CA MET A 213 4.19 22.61 8.63
C MET A 213 3.61 21.23 8.92
N ILE A 214 2.31 21.02 8.67
CA ILE A 214 1.68 19.70 8.84
C ILE A 214 2.31 18.68 7.88
N LEU A 215 2.56 19.07 6.63
CA LEU A 215 3.25 18.21 5.66
C LEU A 215 4.66 17.84 6.15
N ILE A 216 5.47 18.81 6.59
CA ILE A 216 6.81 18.57 7.11
C ILE A 216 6.76 17.63 8.32
N PHE A 217 5.85 17.88 9.27
CA PHE A 217 5.65 17.00 10.43
C PHE A 217 5.34 15.57 10.02
N SER A 218 4.44 15.38 9.04
CA SER A 218 4.09 14.04 8.54
C SER A 218 5.22 13.35 7.76
N ILE A 219 6.12 14.12 7.13
CA ILE A 219 7.31 13.57 6.46
C ILE A 219 8.34 13.14 7.51
N LEU A 220 8.57 13.97 8.54
CA LEU A 220 9.50 13.67 9.63
C LEU A 220 9.07 12.44 10.43
N SER A 221 7.77 12.31 10.71
CA SER A 221 7.27 11.11 11.39
C SER A 221 7.47 9.86 10.53
N LEU A 222 7.14 9.89 9.24
CA LEU A 222 7.38 8.72 8.37
C LEU A 222 8.86 8.47 8.06
N GLY A 223 9.74 9.45 8.29
CA GLY A 223 11.18 9.33 8.17
C GLY A 223 11.87 8.75 9.41
N GLY A 224 11.12 8.45 10.49
CA GLY A 224 11.67 7.88 11.73
C GLY A 224 12.44 8.90 12.58
N PHE A 225 12.06 10.19 12.54
CA PHE A 225 12.71 11.19 13.39
C PHE A 225 12.42 10.89 14.88
N PRO A 226 13.44 10.96 15.77
CA PRO A 226 13.27 10.59 17.18
C PRO A 226 12.13 11.38 17.83
N LEU A 227 11.31 10.69 18.64
CA LEU A 227 10.14 11.22 19.37
C LEU A 227 8.92 11.60 18.51
N MET A 228 8.97 11.41 17.18
CA MET A 228 7.83 11.67 16.30
C MET A 228 7.26 10.37 15.73
N ASN A 229 6.72 9.50 16.58
CA ASN A 229 5.92 8.29 16.28
C ASN A 229 6.18 7.68 14.89
N GLY A 230 7.43 7.34 14.59
CA GLY A 230 7.92 6.89 13.30
C GLY A 230 8.91 5.76 13.44
#